data_AF-A0A2J0M3H7-F1
#
_entry.id   AF-A0A2J0M3H7-F1
#
_cell.length_a   1.000
_cell.length_b   1.000
_cell.length_c   1.000
_cell.angle_alpha   90.00
_cell.angle_beta   90.00
_cell.angle_gamma   90.00
#
_symmetry.space_group_name_H-M   'P 1'
#
loop_
_entity.id
_entity.type
_entity.pdbx_description
1 polymer ?
#
loop_
_entity_poly.entity_id
_entity_poly.type
_entity_poly.pdbx_seq_one_letter_code
_entity_poly.pdbx_strand_id
1 'polypeptide(L)'
;MKRTKIVCTIGPATESKEIIEKLIKGGMNVARLNFSHGTYEHHEKLIKNIREIAQKLEMPVAIMQDLQGPRIRVGKLPEEGVKLKPKTVITLTTNLKKKESSKIPVTYTELHKDLKAKDKILLVDGLIELEVLKITGKDIITRVIRGGLITSHKGINLPVTTIALSSITEKDKKDLYFGV
;
A
#
# COMPACT_ATOMS: atom_id res chain seq x y z
N MET A 1 26.42 -21.67 13.62
CA MET A 1 25.90 -21.48 12.25
C MET A 1 24.53 -20.83 12.33
N LYS A 2 24.33 -19.63 11.77
CA LYS A 2 23.04 -18.90 11.82
C LYS A 2 22.03 -19.57 10.87
N ARG A 3 20.98 -20.18 11.42
CA ARG A 3 19.94 -20.88 10.65
C ARG A 3 18.88 -19.91 10.11
N THR A 4 18.51 -18.89 10.89
CA THR A 4 17.52 -17.88 10.51
C THR A 4 18.15 -16.75 9.68
N LYS A 5 17.58 -16.47 8.51
CA LYS A 5 18.02 -15.39 7.63
C LYS A 5 17.35 -14.05 7.99
N ILE A 6 18.04 -12.94 7.76
CA ILE A 6 17.55 -11.58 8.02
C ILE A 6 17.26 -10.86 6.70
N VAL A 7 16.06 -10.31 6.60
CA VAL A 7 15.64 -9.41 5.52
C VAL A 7 15.59 -7.98 6.07
N CYS A 8 16.25 -7.04 5.40
CA CYS A 8 16.21 -5.61 5.76
C CYS A 8 15.61 -4.80 4.61
N THR A 9 14.67 -3.90 4.92
CA THR A 9 14.16 -2.93 3.93
C THR A 9 15.15 -1.80 3.76
N ILE A 10 15.55 -1.52 2.51
CA ILE A 10 16.44 -0.40 2.19
C ILE A 10 15.59 0.83 1.85
N GLY A 11 15.99 1.99 2.36
CA GLY A 11 15.33 3.27 2.10
C GLY A 11 16.19 4.44 2.56
N PRO A 12 15.62 5.65 2.74
CA PRO A 12 16.39 6.88 2.99
C PRO A 12 17.36 6.81 4.18
N ALA A 13 17.02 6.07 5.22
CA ALA A 13 17.87 5.89 6.40
C ALA A 13 19.02 4.89 6.20
N THR A 14 18.98 4.08 5.14
CA THR A 14 19.84 2.91 4.95
C THR A 14 20.43 2.77 3.55
N GLU A 15 20.29 3.78 2.69
CA GLU A 15 20.72 3.75 1.27
C GLU A 15 22.20 4.09 1.04
N SER A 16 22.89 4.64 2.05
CA SER A 16 24.32 4.98 1.93
C SER A 16 25.18 3.71 1.95
N LYS A 17 26.31 3.73 1.24
CA LYS A 17 27.23 2.58 1.17
C LYS A 17 27.74 2.18 2.55
N GLU A 18 28.01 3.16 3.41
CA GLU A 18 28.51 2.95 4.78
C GLU A 18 27.47 2.22 5.64
N ILE A 19 26.20 2.59 5.52
CA ILE A 19 25.12 1.92 6.27
C ILE A 19 24.84 0.53 5.69
N ILE A 20 24.84 0.37 4.37
CA ILE A 20 24.73 -0.95 3.72
C ILE A 20 25.84 -1.89 4.19
N GLU A 21 27.09 -1.41 4.25
CA GLU A 21 28.23 -2.19 4.76
C GLU A 21 28.01 -2.63 6.22
N LYS A 22 27.53 -1.72 7.07
CA LYS A 22 27.18 -2.05 8.47
C LYS A 22 26.05 -3.08 8.55
N LEU A 23 25.02 -2.98 7.71
CA LEU A 23 23.91 -3.93 7.68
C LEU A 23 24.35 -5.33 7.25
N ILE A 24 25.22 -5.42 6.22
CA ILE A 24 25.76 -6.70 5.75
C ILE A 24 26.63 -7.34 6.83
N LYS A 25 27.57 -6.60 7.43
CA LYS A 25 28.39 -7.08 8.55
C LYS A 25 27.55 -7.44 9.78
N GLY A 26 26.45 -6.71 10.00
CA GLY A 26 25.45 -6.99 11.03
C GLY A 26 24.59 -8.24 10.76
N GLY A 27 24.75 -8.87 9.59
CA GLY A 27 24.16 -10.17 9.27
C GLY A 27 22.87 -10.11 8.44
N MET A 28 22.65 -9.02 7.70
CA MET A 28 21.64 -8.95 6.63
C MET A 28 21.93 -10.02 5.55
N ASN A 29 20.90 -10.74 5.13
CA ASN A 29 21.00 -11.76 4.07
C ASN A 29 20.22 -11.37 2.81
N VAL A 30 19.16 -10.57 2.96
CA VAL A 30 18.32 -10.11 1.85
C VAL A 30 18.06 -8.62 2.02
N ALA A 31 18.32 -7.85 0.97
CA ALA A 31 17.92 -6.46 0.86
C ALA A 31 16.56 -6.36 0.15
N ARG A 32 15.53 -5.91 0.88
CA ARG A 32 14.19 -5.67 0.35
C ARG A 32 14.11 -4.25 -0.22
N LEU A 33 13.77 -4.14 -1.50
CA LEU A 33 13.46 -2.88 -2.18
C LEU A 33 11.95 -2.79 -2.37
N ASN A 34 11.31 -1.80 -1.74
CA ASN A 34 9.86 -1.63 -1.80
C ASN A 34 9.49 -0.68 -2.95
N PHE A 35 8.86 -1.22 -4.00
CA PHE A 35 8.47 -0.49 -5.20
C PHE A 35 7.20 0.34 -5.04
N SER A 36 6.60 0.38 -3.85
CA SER A 36 5.55 1.36 -3.51
C SER A 36 6.08 2.79 -3.49
N HIS A 37 7.40 2.97 -3.42
CA HIS A 37 8.10 4.26 -3.35
C HIS A 37 9.36 4.24 -4.23
N GLY A 38 9.91 5.43 -4.50
CA GLY A 38 11.13 5.59 -5.29
C GLY A 38 10.89 5.48 -6.80
N THR A 39 11.91 5.89 -7.57
CA THR A 39 11.95 5.75 -9.03
C THR A 39 12.87 4.59 -9.43
N TYR A 40 12.85 4.18 -10.71
CA TYR A 40 13.74 3.13 -11.19
C TYR A 40 15.21 3.53 -11.11
N GLU A 41 15.55 4.79 -11.38
CA GLU A 41 16.91 5.32 -11.23
C GLU A 41 17.38 5.24 -9.78
N HIS A 42 16.48 5.50 -8.83
CA HIS A 42 16.78 5.36 -7.42
C HIS A 42 17.03 3.89 -7.04
N HIS A 43 16.15 2.97 -7.45
CA HIS A 43 16.31 1.54 -7.16
C HIS A 43 17.56 0.96 -7.83
N GLU A 44 17.91 1.38 -9.04
CA GLU A 44 19.13 0.98 -9.74
C GLU A 44 20.39 1.37 -8.95
N LYS A 45 20.43 2.61 -8.44
CA LYS A 45 21.51 3.08 -7.57
C LYS A 45 21.65 2.22 -6.32
N LEU A 46 20.53 1.86 -5.67
CA LEU A 46 20.53 0.98 -4.51
C LEU A 46 21.09 -0.40 -4.85
N ILE A 47 20.62 -1.01 -5.94
CA ILE A 47 21.07 -2.31 -6.42
C ILE A 47 22.59 -2.30 -6.63
N LYS A 48 23.10 -1.28 -7.33
CA LYS A 48 24.53 -1.10 -7.58
C LYS A 48 25.33 -1.02 -6.28
N ASN A 49 24.89 -0.18 -5.34
CA ASN A 49 25.55 -0.04 -4.04
C ASN A 49 25.56 -1.37 -3.25
N ILE A 50 24.43 -2.08 -3.21
CA ILE A 50 24.33 -3.37 -2.52
C ILE A 50 25.28 -4.40 -3.13
N ARG A 51 25.32 -4.48 -4.46
CA ARG A 51 26.20 -5.42 -5.18
C ARG A 51 27.68 -5.10 -4.95
N GLU A 52 28.07 -3.85 -5.06
CA GLU A 52 29.45 -3.39 -4.84
C GLU A 52 29.93 -3.74 -3.43
N ILE A 53 29.12 -3.44 -2.41
CA ILE A 53 29.49 -3.72 -1.01
C ILE A 53 29.46 -5.22 -0.70
N ALA A 54 28.47 -5.97 -1.22
CA ALA A 54 28.43 -7.43 -1.05
C ALA A 54 29.67 -8.09 -1.67
N GLN A 55 30.10 -7.63 -2.85
CA GLN A 55 31.33 -8.11 -3.50
C GLN A 55 32.58 -7.74 -2.71
N LYS A 56 32.71 -6.48 -2.28
CA LYS A 56 33.82 -6.00 -1.44
C LYS A 56 33.99 -6.82 -0.16
N LEU A 57 32.90 -7.28 0.44
CA LEU A 57 32.90 -8.04 1.69
C LEU A 57 32.94 -9.56 1.48
N GLU A 58 32.84 -10.04 0.24
CA GLU A 58 32.69 -11.47 -0.09
C GLU A 58 31.51 -12.14 0.64
N MET A 59 30.43 -11.38 0.87
CA MET A 59 29.24 -11.84 1.58
C MET A 59 28.04 -11.90 0.65
N PRO A 60 27.39 -13.06 0.47
CA PRO A 60 26.24 -13.19 -0.41
C PRO A 60 25.03 -12.46 0.17
N VAL A 61 24.43 -11.57 -0.64
CA VAL A 61 23.22 -10.81 -0.31
C VAL A 61 22.23 -10.91 -1.46
N ALA A 62 21.06 -11.50 -1.21
CA ALA A 62 19.97 -11.50 -2.17
C ALA A 62 19.31 -10.11 -2.22
N ILE A 63 18.76 -9.75 -3.39
CA ILE A 63 17.93 -8.55 -3.52
C ILE A 63 16.51 -9.04 -3.77
N MET A 64 15.57 -8.57 -2.96
CA MET A 64 14.15 -8.89 -3.07
C MET A 64 13.40 -7.67 -3.56
N GLN A 65 12.87 -7.77 -4.78
CA GLN A 65 11.92 -6.81 -5.31
C GLN A 65 10.55 -7.05 -4.69
N ASP A 66 10.05 -6.06 -3.95
CA ASP A 66 8.72 -6.11 -3.36
C ASP A 66 7.76 -5.18 -4.12
N LEU A 67 6.85 -5.79 -4.87
CA LEU A 67 5.87 -5.11 -5.71
C LEU A 67 4.82 -4.41 -4.85
N GLN A 68 4.23 -3.34 -5.39
CA GLN A 68 3.23 -2.58 -4.63
C GLN A 68 1.94 -3.39 -4.44
N GLY A 69 1.56 -4.13 -5.48
CA GLY A 69 0.33 -4.89 -5.55
C GLY A 69 -0.92 -4.00 -5.63
N PRO A 70 -2.09 -4.65 -5.77
CA PRO A 70 -3.36 -3.96 -5.82
C PRO A 70 -3.74 -3.40 -4.44
N ARG A 71 -3.55 -2.09 -4.24
CA ARG A 71 -4.03 -1.41 -3.04
C ARG A 71 -5.26 -0.59 -3.32
N ILE A 72 -6.36 -0.93 -2.63
CA ILE A 72 -7.53 -0.07 -2.58
C ILE A 72 -7.21 1.11 -1.67
N ARG A 73 -7.44 2.32 -2.17
CA ARG A 73 -7.17 3.56 -1.45
C ARG A 73 -8.35 4.49 -1.54
N VAL A 74 -8.40 5.41 -0.59
CA VAL A 74 -9.21 6.62 -0.68
C VAL A 74 -8.63 7.50 -1.78
N GLY A 75 -9.51 8.08 -2.59
CA GLY A 75 -9.15 9.06 -3.61
C GLY A 75 -8.74 10.40 -2.98
N LYS A 76 -8.82 11.46 -3.78
CA LYS A 76 -8.47 12.81 -3.32
C LYS A 76 -9.59 13.39 -2.46
N LEU A 77 -9.21 13.87 -1.27
CA LEU A 77 -10.04 14.59 -0.30
C LEU A 77 -9.50 16.02 -0.13
N PRO A 78 -10.26 16.93 0.52
CA PRO A 78 -9.76 18.24 0.96
C PRO A 78 -8.49 18.10 1.82
N GLU A 79 -7.66 19.15 1.86
CA GLU A 79 -6.37 19.12 2.58
C GLU A 79 -6.55 18.87 4.08
N GLU A 80 -7.57 19.47 4.67
CA GLU A 80 -7.98 19.29 6.06
C GLU A 80 -8.51 17.88 6.37
N GLY A 81 -8.77 17.07 5.34
CA GLY A 81 -9.36 15.75 5.45
C GLY A 81 -10.86 15.79 5.78
N VAL A 82 -11.43 14.62 6.03
CA VAL A 82 -12.85 14.46 6.38
C VAL A 82 -12.96 13.81 7.75
N LYS A 83 -13.67 14.46 8.68
CA LYS A 83 -13.90 13.92 10.02
C LYS A 83 -15.15 13.04 10.02
N LEU A 84 -14.95 11.74 10.25
CA LEU A 84 -16.01 10.75 10.34
C LEU A 84 -16.45 10.61 11.80
N LYS A 85 -17.72 10.88 12.08
CA LYS A 85 -18.29 10.76 13.43
C LYS A 85 -18.91 9.36 13.58
N PRO A 86 -18.74 8.66 14.71
CA PRO A 86 -19.43 7.41 14.96
C PRO A 86 -20.96 7.55 14.79
N LYS A 87 -21.61 6.48 14.32
CA LYS A 87 -23.05 6.37 14.05
C LYS A 87 -23.60 7.27 12.93
N THR A 88 -22.77 8.04 12.22
CA THR A 88 -23.23 8.78 11.04
C THR A 88 -23.23 7.92 9.78
N VAL A 89 -24.06 8.30 8.81
CA VAL A 89 -24.07 7.69 7.48
C VAL A 89 -23.13 8.47 6.56
N ILE A 90 -22.28 7.76 5.84
CA ILE A 90 -21.39 8.32 4.83
C ILE A 90 -21.42 7.46 3.57
N THR A 91 -21.07 8.07 2.44
CA THR A 91 -21.10 7.39 1.15
C THR A 91 -19.70 7.31 0.58
N LEU A 92 -19.24 6.08 0.31
CA LEU A 92 -18.08 5.84 -0.54
C LEU A 92 -18.56 5.76 -1.99
N THR A 93 -17.82 6.33 -2.94
CA THR A 93 -18.20 6.28 -4.36
C THR A 93 -17.08 5.75 -5.23
N THR A 94 -17.43 4.84 -6.14
CA THR A 94 -16.53 4.39 -7.20
C THR A 94 -16.60 5.29 -8.44
N ASN A 95 -17.46 6.31 -8.44
CA ASN A 95 -17.61 7.24 -9.53
C ASN A 95 -16.65 8.43 -9.41
N LEU A 96 -15.44 8.28 -9.95
CA LEU A 96 -14.39 9.31 -9.90
C LEU A 96 -14.67 10.57 -10.75
N LYS A 97 -15.69 10.56 -11.62
CA LYS A 97 -16.01 11.70 -12.51
C LYS A 97 -16.78 12.82 -11.82
N LYS A 98 -17.41 12.54 -10.68
CA LYS A 98 -18.22 13.53 -9.95
C LYS A 98 -17.47 14.01 -8.72
N LYS A 99 -17.05 15.28 -8.72
CA LYS A 99 -16.57 15.98 -7.53
C LYS A 99 -17.76 16.39 -6.65
N GLU A 100 -18.48 15.41 -6.12
CA GLU A 100 -19.50 15.67 -5.10
C GLU A 100 -18.81 15.71 -3.73
N SER A 101 -18.83 16.86 -3.05
CA SER A 101 -18.11 17.06 -1.79
C SER A 101 -18.60 16.17 -0.63
N SER A 102 -19.77 15.57 -0.77
CA SER A 102 -20.39 14.72 0.25
C SER A 102 -20.00 13.23 0.14
N LYS A 103 -19.24 12.84 -0.90
CA LYS A 103 -18.87 11.45 -1.15
C LYS A 103 -17.37 11.25 -1.09
N ILE A 104 -16.94 10.13 -0.51
CA ILE A 104 -15.53 9.77 -0.41
C ILE A 104 -15.18 8.89 -1.62
N PRO A 105 -14.34 9.38 -2.55
CA PRO A 105 -13.94 8.57 -3.70
C PRO A 105 -13.03 7.41 -3.28
N VAL A 106 -13.13 6.28 -3.98
CA VAL A 106 -12.24 5.13 -3.80
C VAL A 106 -11.55 4.80 -5.13
N THR A 107 -10.28 4.35 -5.07
CA THR A 107 -9.48 4.08 -6.28
C THR A 107 -9.91 2.83 -7.02
N TYR A 108 -10.53 1.86 -6.33
CA TYR A 108 -11.02 0.64 -6.96
C TYR A 108 -12.45 0.85 -7.52
N THR A 109 -12.55 1.01 -8.83
CA THR A 109 -13.81 1.38 -9.50
C THR A 109 -14.88 0.29 -9.41
N GLU A 110 -14.49 -0.96 -9.18
CA GLU A 110 -15.42 -2.09 -9.10
C GLU A 110 -15.78 -2.45 -7.65
N LEU A 111 -15.31 -1.70 -6.64
CA LEU A 111 -15.56 -2.00 -5.23
C LEU A 111 -17.04 -2.19 -4.88
N HIS A 112 -17.91 -1.38 -5.50
CA HIS A 112 -19.36 -1.45 -5.34
C HIS A 112 -19.99 -2.78 -5.80
N LYS A 113 -19.31 -3.56 -6.65
CA LYS A 113 -19.77 -4.87 -7.11
C LYS A 113 -19.36 -5.99 -6.17
N ASP A 114 -18.24 -5.81 -5.48
CA ASP A 114 -17.65 -6.84 -4.63
C ASP A 114 -18.25 -6.83 -3.22
N LEU A 115 -18.72 -5.66 -2.76
CA LEU A 115 -19.30 -5.51 -1.42
C LEU A 115 -20.75 -5.97 -1.32
N LYS A 116 -21.12 -6.40 -0.12
CA LYS A 116 -22.50 -6.72 0.25
C LYS A 116 -22.93 -5.93 1.48
N ALA A 117 -24.24 -5.82 1.70
CA ALA A 117 -24.75 -5.27 2.95
C ALA A 117 -24.20 -6.05 4.15
N LYS A 118 -23.89 -5.34 5.24
CA LYS A 118 -23.19 -5.80 6.45
C LYS A 118 -21.68 -6.07 6.32
N ASP A 119 -21.09 -5.91 5.13
CA ASP A 119 -19.64 -6.00 5.00
C ASP A 119 -18.94 -4.88 5.77
N LYS A 120 -17.77 -5.20 6.30
CA LYS A 120 -16.92 -4.26 7.04
C LYS A 120 -15.87 -3.67 6.11
N ILE A 121 -15.72 -2.36 6.19
CA ILE A 121 -14.67 -1.61 5.49
C ILE A 121 -13.77 -0.97 6.54
N LEU A 122 -12.50 -1.36 6.52
CA LEU A 122 -11.48 -0.82 7.40
C LEU A 122 -10.68 0.26 6.67
N LEU A 123 -10.49 1.39 7.33
CA LEU A 123 -9.78 2.54 6.80
C LEU A 123 -8.63 2.89 7.73
N VAL A 124 -7.52 3.37 7.15
CA VAL A 124 -6.33 3.78 7.91
C VAL A 124 -5.83 2.64 8.80
N ASP A 125 -5.52 1.50 8.17
CA ASP A 125 -5.02 0.29 8.85
C ASP A 125 -5.92 -0.19 10.01
N GLY A 126 -7.23 0.02 9.83
CA GLY A 126 -8.24 -0.36 10.78
C GLY A 126 -8.66 0.74 11.73
N LEU A 127 -7.94 1.87 11.89
CA LEU A 127 -8.32 2.91 12.86
C LEU A 127 -9.76 3.42 12.70
N ILE A 128 -10.27 3.42 11.47
CA ILE A 128 -11.66 3.76 11.16
C ILE A 128 -12.35 2.51 10.63
N GLU A 129 -13.59 2.28 11.08
CA GLU A 129 -14.40 1.12 10.67
C GLU A 129 -15.77 1.59 10.19
N LEU A 130 -16.15 1.13 9.01
CA LEU A 130 -17.45 1.35 8.40
C LEU A 130 -18.15 0.01 8.19
N GLU A 131 -19.48 0.04 8.24
CA GLU A 131 -20.33 -1.09 7.88
C GLU A 131 -21.21 -0.70 6.69
N VAL A 132 -21.24 -1.54 5.66
CA VAL A 132 -22.07 -1.31 4.47
C VAL A 132 -23.54 -1.49 4.83
N LEU A 133 -24.34 -0.45 4.61
CA LEU A 133 -25.80 -0.52 4.78
C LEU A 133 -26.46 -1.01 3.50
N LYS A 134 -26.15 -0.37 2.37
CA LYS A 134 -26.68 -0.70 1.04
C LYS A 134 -25.81 -0.12 -0.05
N ILE A 135 -26.01 -0.61 -1.27
CA ILE A 135 -25.30 -0.15 -2.46
C ILE A 135 -26.33 0.35 -3.46
N THR A 136 -26.14 1.56 -3.97
CA THR A 136 -27.03 2.19 -4.97
C THR A 136 -26.18 2.60 -6.18
N GLY A 137 -26.21 1.79 -7.24
CA GLY A 137 -25.37 2.02 -8.42
C GLY A 137 -23.88 1.98 -8.05
N LYS A 138 -23.19 3.12 -8.16
CA LYS A 138 -21.76 3.27 -7.83
C LYS A 138 -21.49 3.81 -6.43
N ASP A 139 -22.54 4.04 -5.66
CA ASP A 139 -22.46 4.61 -4.32
C ASP A 139 -22.69 3.52 -3.26
N ILE A 140 -21.73 3.39 -2.35
CA ILE A 140 -21.73 2.45 -1.23
C ILE A 140 -22.10 3.26 0.01
N ILE A 141 -23.31 3.05 0.50
CA ILE A 141 -23.82 3.76 1.68
C ILE A 141 -23.42 2.97 2.91
N THR A 142 -22.70 3.63 3.82
CA THR A 142 -22.09 3.01 4.98
C THR A 142 -22.45 3.73 6.26
N ARG A 143 -22.41 3.01 7.37
CA ARG A 143 -22.50 3.56 8.72
C ARG A 143 -21.13 3.54 9.36
N VAL A 144 -20.74 4.65 9.97
CA VAL A 144 -19.49 4.74 10.73
C VAL A 144 -19.65 3.99 12.04
N ILE A 145 -18.90 2.91 12.24
CA ILE A 145 -18.82 2.18 13.50
C ILE A 145 -17.78 2.84 14.40
N ARG A 146 -16.57 3.02 13.87
CA ARG A 146 -15.49 3.77 14.52
C ARG A 146 -15.08 4.96 13.66
N GLY A 147 -15.23 6.15 14.21
CA GLY A 147 -14.91 7.41 13.55
C GLY A 147 -13.43 7.81 13.66
N GLY A 148 -13.06 8.87 12.96
CA GLY A 148 -11.70 9.39 12.91
C GLY A 148 -11.50 10.41 11.78
N LEU A 149 -10.28 10.90 11.63
CA LEU A 149 -9.91 11.76 10.50
C LEU A 149 -9.39 10.90 9.34
N ILE A 150 -10.01 11.03 8.17
CA ILE A 150 -9.52 10.40 6.95
C ILE A 150 -8.94 11.46 6.00
N THR A 151 -7.77 11.16 5.43
CA THR A 151 -7.12 12.01 4.44
C THR A 151 -6.92 11.26 3.12
N SER A 152 -6.47 11.97 2.10
CA SER A 152 -6.24 11.40 0.76
C SER A 152 -5.29 10.20 0.78
N HIS A 153 -5.48 9.27 -0.14
CA HIS A 153 -4.57 8.13 -0.41
C HIS A 153 -4.41 7.11 0.72
N LYS A 154 -5.24 7.18 1.77
CA LYS A 154 -5.26 6.20 2.86
C LYS A 154 -5.76 4.84 2.37
N GLY A 155 -5.20 3.78 2.95
CA GLY A 155 -5.54 2.41 2.61
C GLY A 155 -6.95 2.02 3.04
N ILE A 156 -7.59 1.20 2.20
CA ILE A 156 -8.86 0.54 2.48
C ILE A 156 -8.59 -0.97 2.55
N ASN A 157 -9.08 -1.62 3.60
CA ASN A 157 -8.97 -3.05 3.78
C ASN A 157 -10.36 -3.68 3.99
N LEU A 158 -10.56 -4.86 3.41
CA LEU A 158 -11.82 -5.60 3.45
C LEU A 158 -11.55 -6.98 4.04
N PRO A 159 -11.80 -7.21 5.34
CA PRO A 159 -11.35 -8.42 6.03
C PRO A 159 -12.11 -9.69 5.62
N VAL A 160 -13.34 -9.55 5.10
CA VAL A 160 -14.23 -10.70 4.81
C VAL A 160 -14.56 -10.80 3.32
N THR A 161 -14.58 -9.67 2.62
CA THR A 161 -15.03 -9.59 1.22
C THR A 161 -13.97 -10.16 0.27
N THR A 162 -14.38 -11.06 -0.61
CA THR A 162 -13.54 -11.50 -1.73
C THR A 162 -13.52 -10.42 -2.79
N ILE A 163 -12.32 -9.93 -3.12
CA ILE A 163 -12.14 -8.84 -4.09
C ILE A 163 -11.72 -9.45 -5.43
N ALA A 164 -12.39 -9.07 -6.51
CA ALA A 164 -12.07 -9.51 -7.87
C ALA A 164 -10.93 -8.67 -8.49
N LEU A 165 -9.97 -8.24 -7.68
CA LEU A 165 -8.88 -7.37 -8.13
C LEU A 165 -7.71 -8.22 -8.61
N SER A 166 -7.21 -7.92 -9.82
CA SER A 166 -6.01 -8.57 -10.36
C SER A 166 -4.86 -8.49 -9.33
N SER A 167 -4.22 -9.64 -9.07
CA SER A 167 -3.08 -9.72 -8.15
C SER A 167 -1.87 -8.90 -8.59
N ILE A 168 -1.80 -8.56 -9.89
CA ILE A 168 -0.74 -7.77 -10.50
C ILE A 168 -1.36 -6.57 -11.22
N THR A 169 -0.93 -5.35 -10.88
CA THR A 169 -1.32 -4.11 -11.57
C THR A 169 -0.44 -3.83 -12.80
N GLU A 170 -0.85 -2.92 -13.68
CA GLU A 170 0.01 -2.48 -14.80
C GLU A 170 1.33 -1.85 -14.33
N LYS A 171 1.31 -1.19 -13.17
CA LYS A 171 2.54 -0.71 -12.53
C LYS A 171 3.40 -1.89 -12.09
N ASP A 172 2.82 -2.88 -11.42
CA ASP A 172 3.56 -4.06 -10.96
C ASP A 172 4.16 -4.84 -12.13
N LYS A 173 3.50 -4.89 -13.31
CA LYS A 173 4.09 -5.47 -14.52
C LYS A 173 5.36 -4.73 -14.93
N LYS A 174 5.31 -3.40 -15.00
CA LYS A 174 6.49 -2.57 -15.34
C LYS A 174 7.60 -2.72 -14.31
N ASP A 175 7.23 -2.73 -13.04
CA ASP A 175 8.17 -2.95 -11.94
C ASP A 175 8.83 -4.32 -12.10
N LEU A 176 8.06 -5.39 -12.34
CA LEU A 176 8.60 -6.73 -12.55
C LEU A 176 9.60 -6.76 -13.72
N TYR A 177 9.28 -6.12 -14.85
CA TYR A 177 10.22 -6.03 -15.99
C TYR A 177 11.51 -5.28 -15.66
N PHE A 178 11.49 -4.33 -14.72
CA PHE A 178 12.72 -3.68 -14.27
C PHE A 178 13.63 -4.62 -13.46
N GLY A 179 13.04 -5.58 -12.73
CA GLY A 179 13.80 -6.48 -11.85
C GLY A 179 14.36 -7.74 -12.51
N VAL A 180 13.95 -8.04 -13.75
CA VAL A 180 14.36 -9.19 -14.56
C VAL A 180 15.47 -8.78 -15.52
#